data_AF-A0A3M2SQ87-F1
#
_entry.id   AF-A0A3M2SQ87-F1
#
_cell.length_a   1.000
_cell.length_b   1.000
_cell.length_c   1.000
_cell.angle_alpha   90.00
_cell.angle_beta   90.00
_cell.angle_gamma   90.00
#
_symmetry.space_group_name_H-M   'P 1'
#
loop_
_entity.id
_entity.type
_entity.pdbx_description
1 polymer ?
#
loop_
_entity_poly.entity_id
_entity_poly.type
_entity_poly.pdbx_seq_one_letter_code
_entity_poly.pdbx_strand_id
1 'polypeptide(L)'
;MAPDQPPIKLEVPSKYAASASAAPPSAPALDWITTTWSVTHSTLAMWRDARNVRITYKLLPGTTDGRPRLDDMVEYEPTSKDGVHKSVEGIDTQASSTGWDWRGKGWLFFVGSHWEILGWGEATTADGVKEKWAVTWFAPTVFTKEGLDIYCDRKEGLSEETYAAIREALRGLEAKKVVEMVEKNMQPVEIRLPWIEE
;
A
#
# COMPACT_ATOMS: atom_id res chain seq x y z
N MET A 1 -13.32 -20.30 -19.05
CA MET A 1 -11.89 -19.94 -19.10
C MET A 1 -11.81 -18.54 -18.53
N ALA A 2 -11.13 -18.36 -17.40
CA ALA A 2 -10.81 -17.01 -16.94
C ALA A 2 -9.97 -16.33 -18.03
N PRO A 3 -10.16 -15.02 -18.31
CA PRO A 3 -9.31 -14.33 -19.27
C PRO A 3 -7.85 -14.49 -18.85
N ASP A 4 -6.98 -14.75 -19.84
CA ASP A 4 -5.54 -14.90 -19.67
C ASP A 4 -4.96 -13.51 -19.30
N GLN A 5 -5.02 -13.17 -18.01
CA GLN A 5 -4.51 -11.91 -17.50
C GLN A 5 -2.98 -11.99 -17.52
N PRO A 6 -2.27 -10.99 -18.08
CA PRO A 6 -0.82 -11.02 -18.13
C PRO A 6 -0.23 -11.16 -16.71
N PRO A 7 0.91 -11.83 -16.56
CA PRO A 7 1.53 -12.03 -15.25
C PRO A 7 1.81 -10.69 -14.58
N ILE A 8 1.49 -10.61 -13.29
CA ILE A 8 1.76 -9.42 -12.49
C ILE A 8 3.27 -9.20 -12.40
N LYS A 9 3.71 -8.00 -12.78
CA LYS A 9 5.10 -7.56 -12.61
C LYS A 9 5.20 -6.64 -11.41
N LEU A 10 6.13 -6.95 -10.51
CA LEU A 10 6.49 -6.12 -9.37
C LEU A 10 7.93 -5.67 -9.50
N GLU A 11 8.18 -4.44 -9.06
CA GLU A 11 9.47 -3.81 -9.04
C GLU A 11 10.13 -4.03 -7.67
N VAL A 12 11.45 -4.10 -7.65
CA VAL A 12 12.22 -4.25 -6.42
C VAL A 12 12.30 -2.89 -5.73
N PRO A 13 12.07 -2.78 -4.41
CA PRO A 13 12.26 -1.51 -3.70
C PRO A 13 13.64 -0.93 -3.96
N SER A 14 13.74 0.39 -4.13
CA SER A 14 15.00 1.07 -4.46
C SER A 14 16.14 0.75 -3.49
N LYS A 15 15.81 0.48 -2.22
CA LYS A 15 16.74 0.00 -1.17
C LYS A 15 17.50 -1.28 -1.56
N TYR A 16 16.91 -2.14 -2.38
CA TYR A 16 17.46 -3.44 -2.80
C TYR A 16 17.83 -3.49 -4.28
N ALA A 17 17.49 -2.47 -5.06
CA ALA A 17 17.88 -2.39 -6.45
C ALA A 17 19.41 -2.25 -6.57
N ALA A 18 20.05 -3.09 -7.38
CA ALA A 18 21.43 -2.85 -7.79
C ALA A 18 21.49 -1.54 -8.59
N SER A 19 22.57 -0.77 -8.46
CA SER A 19 22.74 0.56 -9.09
C SER A 19 22.72 0.59 -10.64
N ALA A 20 22.30 -0.48 -11.31
CA ALA A 20 22.09 -0.49 -12.74
C ALA A 20 20.78 0.27 -13.07
N SER A 21 20.94 1.31 -13.87
CA SER A 21 19.90 2.10 -14.57
C SER A 21 18.73 1.26 -15.09
N ALA A 22 17.78 0.91 -14.23
CA ALA A 22 16.44 0.54 -14.65
C ALA A 22 15.67 1.85 -14.89
N ALA A 23 14.86 1.90 -15.96
CA ALA A 23 13.90 2.98 -16.11
C ALA A 23 13.11 3.13 -14.80
N PRO A 24 12.77 4.36 -14.36
CA PRO A 24 11.96 4.52 -13.16
C PRO A 24 10.72 3.63 -13.29
N PRO A 25 10.36 2.89 -12.22
CA PRO A 25 9.19 2.05 -12.26
C PRO A 25 8.00 2.90 -12.71
N SER A 26 7.13 2.34 -13.55
CA SER A 26 5.97 3.08 -14.05
C SER A 26 5.02 3.34 -12.87
N ALA A 27 5.18 4.48 -12.20
CA ALA A 27 4.26 4.92 -11.17
C ALA A 27 2.87 5.12 -11.79
N PRO A 28 1.78 4.82 -11.06
CA PRO A 28 0.44 5.13 -11.53
C PRO A 28 0.30 6.65 -11.70
N ALA A 29 -0.65 7.06 -12.55
CA ALA A 29 -1.05 8.45 -12.61
C ALA A 29 -1.60 8.91 -11.24
N LEU A 30 -1.43 10.20 -10.91
CA LEU A 30 -1.81 10.72 -9.60
C LEU A 30 -3.31 10.58 -9.32
N ASP A 31 -4.15 10.76 -10.34
CA ASP A 31 -5.59 10.57 -10.24
C ASP A 31 -5.98 9.10 -9.98
N TRP A 32 -5.18 8.15 -10.44
CA TRP A 32 -5.40 6.73 -10.21
C TRP A 32 -5.21 6.34 -8.74
N ILE A 33 -4.19 6.90 -8.07
CA ILE A 33 -3.91 6.59 -6.65
C ILE A 33 -4.79 7.40 -5.69
N THR A 34 -5.29 8.57 -6.09
CA THR A 34 -6.11 9.45 -5.24
C THR A 34 -7.53 8.92 -5.06
N THR A 35 -7.66 7.93 -4.19
CA THR A 35 -8.92 7.33 -3.75
C THR A 35 -8.74 6.79 -2.32
N THR A 36 -9.79 6.18 -1.77
CA THR A 36 -9.69 5.36 -0.56
C THR A 36 -9.37 3.93 -0.94
N TRP A 37 -8.32 3.39 -0.32
CA TRP A 37 -7.85 2.01 -0.47
C TRP A 37 -8.12 1.22 0.81
N SER A 38 -8.64 0.01 0.69
CA SER A 38 -8.63 -0.96 1.78
C SER A 38 -7.29 -1.66 1.82
N VAL A 39 -6.66 -1.73 2.99
CA VAL A 39 -5.49 -2.61 3.20
C VAL A 39 -6.02 -4.01 3.43
N THR A 40 -5.72 -4.91 2.49
CA THR A 40 -6.28 -6.27 2.48
C THR A 40 -5.33 -7.27 3.11
N HIS A 41 -4.04 -7.07 2.90
CA HIS A 41 -2.98 -7.91 3.44
C HIS A 41 -1.80 -7.03 3.81
N SER A 42 -1.08 -7.43 4.86
CA SER A 42 0.06 -6.68 5.34
C SER A 42 1.08 -7.54 6.06
N THR A 43 2.35 -7.19 5.95
CA THR A 43 3.43 -7.73 6.78
C THR A 43 3.62 -6.98 8.11
N LEU A 44 2.98 -5.82 8.29
CA LEU A 44 3.15 -4.95 9.45
C LEU A 44 2.38 -5.49 10.66
N ALA A 45 3.10 -5.74 11.76
CA ALA A 45 2.52 -6.29 12.98
C ALA A 45 1.48 -5.37 13.64
N MET A 46 1.55 -4.06 13.42
CA MET A 46 0.58 -3.10 13.98
C MET A 46 -0.85 -3.33 13.47
N TRP A 47 -1.01 -3.93 12.28
CA TRP A 47 -2.33 -4.25 11.72
C TRP A 47 -2.91 -5.57 12.21
N ARG A 48 -2.24 -6.28 13.12
CA ARG A 48 -2.74 -7.54 13.71
C ARG A 48 -3.88 -7.29 14.71
N ASP A 49 -3.84 -6.15 15.38
CA ASP A 49 -4.86 -5.73 16.36
C ASP A 49 -5.80 -4.66 15.78
N ALA A 50 -5.86 -4.56 14.46
CA ALA A 50 -6.69 -3.62 13.71
C ALA A 50 -7.51 -4.34 12.64
N ARG A 51 -8.63 -3.73 12.27
CA ARG A 51 -9.50 -4.14 11.16
C ARG A 51 -9.97 -2.92 10.39
N ASN A 52 -10.53 -3.14 9.20
CA ASN A 52 -11.02 -2.09 8.31
C ASN A 52 -9.97 -0.98 8.12
N VAL A 53 -8.71 -1.38 7.93
CA VAL A 53 -7.62 -0.42 7.71
C VAL A 53 -7.79 0.17 6.32
N ARG A 54 -7.85 1.51 6.26
CA ARG A 54 -8.11 2.28 5.05
C ARG A 54 -7.07 3.36 4.89
N ILE A 55 -6.70 3.67 3.66
CA ILE A 55 -5.77 4.75 3.35
C ILE A 55 -6.41 5.60 2.26
N THR A 56 -6.64 6.87 2.56
CA THR A 56 -7.24 7.82 1.62
C THR A 56 -6.19 8.83 1.17
N TYR A 57 -5.93 8.85 -0.13
CA TYR A 57 -5.03 9.82 -0.75
C TYR A 57 -5.81 10.93 -1.45
N LYS A 58 -5.45 12.19 -1.19
CA LYS A 58 -6.01 13.36 -1.91
C LYS A 58 -4.90 14.25 -2.44
N LEU A 59 -5.04 14.73 -3.67
CA LEU A 59 -4.04 15.61 -4.25
C LEU A 59 -3.99 16.95 -3.50
N LEU A 60 -2.78 17.37 -3.13
CA LEU A 60 -2.50 18.68 -2.57
C LEU A 60 -1.79 19.57 -3.59
N PRO A 61 -1.77 20.90 -3.39
CA PRO A 61 -0.85 21.76 -4.11
C PRO A 61 0.58 21.24 -3.97
N GLY A 62 1.27 21.13 -5.10
CA GLY A 62 2.66 20.69 -5.14
C GLY A 62 3.59 21.60 -4.35
N THR A 63 4.81 21.13 -4.13
CA THR A 63 5.88 21.95 -3.53
C THR A 63 6.30 23.08 -4.48
N THR A 64 7.09 24.03 -3.96
CA THR A 64 7.62 25.15 -4.75
C THR A 64 8.55 24.71 -5.89
N ASP A 65 9.20 23.56 -5.75
CA ASP A 65 10.01 22.89 -6.78
C ASP A 65 9.17 21.99 -7.71
N GLY A 66 7.84 22.02 -7.59
CA GLY A 66 6.91 21.35 -8.50
C GLY A 66 6.66 19.87 -8.22
N ARG A 67 7.15 19.33 -7.09
CA ARG A 67 6.93 17.93 -6.73
C ARG A 67 5.49 17.72 -6.26
N PRO A 68 4.80 16.66 -6.74
CA PRO A 68 3.48 16.31 -6.27
C PRO A 68 3.43 16.07 -4.76
N ARG A 69 2.26 16.34 -4.18
CA ARG A 69 1.98 16.08 -2.78
C ARG A 69 0.61 15.43 -2.62
N LEU A 70 0.51 14.49 -1.69
CA LEU A 70 -0.75 13.85 -1.32
C LEU A 70 -1.03 14.11 0.16
N ASP A 71 -2.28 14.40 0.47
CA ASP A 71 -2.84 14.24 1.80
C ASP A 71 -3.02 12.74 2.03
N ASP A 72 -2.50 12.22 3.14
CA ASP A 72 -2.59 10.82 3.50
C ASP A 72 -3.35 10.69 4.82
N MET A 73 -4.51 10.04 4.74
CA MET A 73 -5.34 9.70 5.89
C MET A 73 -5.42 8.19 6.04
N VAL A 74 -4.79 7.66 7.09
CA VAL A 74 -4.89 6.26 7.47
C VAL A 74 -5.92 6.11 8.58
N GLU A 75 -6.93 5.29 8.35
CA GLU A 75 -8.02 5.02 9.28
C GLU A 75 -8.06 3.54 9.64
N TYR A 76 -8.40 3.21 10.89
CA TYR A 76 -8.57 1.82 11.32
C TYR A 76 -9.43 1.69 12.57
N GLU A 77 -9.92 0.48 12.79
CA GLU A 77 -10.72 0.12 13.96
C GLU A 77 -9.95 -0.90 14.81
N PRO A 78 -9.72 -0.66 16.11
CA PRO A 78 -9.09 -1.65 16.98
C PRO A 78 -9.97 -2.90 17.10
N THR A 79 -9.39 -4.09 16.94
CA THR A 79 -10.14 -5.37 17.07
C THR A 79 -10.63 -5.61 18.49
N SER A 80 -9.96 -5.03 19.49
CA SER A 80 -10.28 -5.13 20.92
C SER A 80 -11.42 -4.23 21.38
N LYS A 81 -11.89 -3.29 20.55
CA LYS A 81 -12.92 -2.31 20.95
C LYS A 81 -13.86 -2.02 19.78
N ASP A 82 -15.09 -2.50 19.89
CA ASP A 82 -16.15 -2.16 18.93
C ASP A 82 -16.54 -0.68 19.07
N GLY A 83 -16.93 -0.05 17.96
CA GLY A 83 -17.34 1.36 17.94
C GLY A 83 -16.18 2.37 18.02
N VAL A 84 -14.93 1.92 18.12
CA VAL A 84 -13.76 2.82 18.17
C VAL A 84 -13.16 2.98 16.78
N HIS A 85 -13.03 4.23 16.38
CA HIS A 85 -12.36 4.66 15.16
C HIS A 85 -11.06 5.39 15.51
N LYS A 86 -9.99 5.15 14.75
CA LYS A 86 -8.70 5.85 14.90
C LYS A 86 -8.19 6.29 13.55
N SER A 87 -7.52 7.44 13.54
CA SER A 87 -6.90 8.01 12.35
C SER A 87 -5.45 8.43 12.59
N VAL A 88 -4.67 8.40 11.52
CA VAL A 88 -3.30 8.92 11.43
C VAL A 88 -3.22 9.75 10.16
N GLU A 89 -2.89 11.03 10.32
CA GLU A 89 -2.75 11.96 9.21
C GLU A 89 -1.30 12.22 8.88
N GLY A 90 -1.01 12.36 7.59
CA GLY A 90 0.28 12.75 7.07
C GLY A 90 0.18 13.45 5.72
N ILE A 91 1.36 13.77 5.19
CA ILE A 91 1.54 14.35 3.87
C ILE A 91 2.65 13.57 3.19
N ASP A 92 2.34 13.01 2.03
CA ASP A 92 3.33 12.47 1.12
C ASP A 92 3.85 13.56 0.21
N THR A 93 5.16 13.59 0.04
CA THR A 93 5.82 14.40 -0.99
C THR A 93 6.60 13.47 -1.90
N GLN A 94 6.45 13.63 -3.22
CA GLN A 94 7.21 12.82 -4.18
C GLN A 94 8.71 12.94 -3.87
N ALA A 95 9.38 11.79 -3.71
CA ALA A 95 10.82 11.77 -3.44
C ALA A 95 11.59 12.29 -4.68
N SER A 96 12.84 12.72 -4.49
CA SER A 96 13.72 13.03 -5.63
C SER A 96 14.17 11.77 -6.37
N SER A 97 14.11 10.63 -5.68
CA SER A 97 14.20 9.27 -6.23
C SER A 97 12.81 8.72 -6.55
N THR A 98 12.72 7.41 -6.78
CA THR A 98 11.46 6.67 -6.74
C THR A 98 10.78 6.81 -5.37
N GLY A 99 9.45 6.79 -5.35
CA GLY A 99 8.66 6.71 -4.13
C GLY A 99 8.25 8.06 -3.54
N TRP A 100 7.86 8.01 -2.28
CA TRP A 100 7.24 9.10 -1.55
C TRP A 100 7.85 9.20 -0.16
N ASP A 101 8.08 10.43 0.27
CA ASP A 101 8.46 10.74 1.62
C ASP A 101 7.22 11.21 2.38
N TRP A 102 6.75 10.35 3.28
CA TRP A 102 5.63 10.62 4.16
C TRP A 102 6.11 11.39 5.39
N ARG A 103 5.32 12.37 5.82
CA ARG A 103 5.51 13.07 7.09
C ARG A 103 4.20 13.19 7.85
N GLY A 104 4.20 12.78 9.11
CA GLY A 104 3.00 12.86 9.95
C GLY A 104 2.55 14.30 10.19
N LYS A 105 1.27 14.47 10.54
CA LYS A 105 0.69 15.75 11.00
C LYS A 105 0.49 15.76 12.51
N GLY A 106 0.18 16.95 13.04
CA GLY A 106 -0.14 17.15 14.45
C GLY A 106 1.00 16.68 15.35
N TRP A 107 0.71 15.80 16.30
CA TRP A 107 1.72 15.26 17.22
C TRP A 107 2.74 14.33 16.53
N LEU A 108 2.43 13.80 15.35
CA LEU A 108 3.32 12.93 14.56
C LEU A 108 4.22 13.72 13.59
N PHE A 109 4.28 15.06 13.70
CA PHE A 109 5.05 15.89 12.76
C PHE A 109 6.54 15.57 12.68
N PHE A 110 7.11 14.89 13.67
CA PHE A 110 8.51 14.47 13.71
C PHE A 110 8.73 13.06 13.12
N VAL A 111 7.66 12.33 12.82
CA VAL A 111 7.71 11.00 12.22
C VAL A 111 7.75 11.15 10.71
N GLY A 112 8.71 10.48 10.09
CA GLY A 112 8.81 10.35 8.64
C GLY A 112 8.98 8.89 8.24
N SER A 113 8.53 8.57 7.03
CA SER A 113 8.71 7.27 6.40
C SER A 113 8.97 7.47 4.91
N HIS A 114 9.69 6.53 4.31
CA HIS A 114 9.83 6.46 2.86
C HIS A 114 9.06 5.24 2.36
N TRP A 115 8.31 5.38 1.27
CA TRP A 115 7.55 4.27 0.70
C TRP A 115 7.50 4.30 -0.82
N GLU A 116 7.28 3.13 -1.40
CA GLU A 116 7.31 2.91 -2.85
C GLU A 116 6.13 2.05 -3.29
N ILE A 117 5.60 2.30 -4.49
CA ILE A 117 4.65 1.39 -5.15
C ILE A 117 5.48 0.40 -5.96
N LEU A 118 5.46 -0.86 -5.54
CA LEU A 118 6.17 -1.94 -6.23
C LEU A 118 5.41 -2.42 -7.45
N GLY A 119 4.08 -2.32 -7.44
CA GLY A 119 3.25 -2.63 -8.59
C GLY A 119 1.81 -2.24 -8.35
N TRP A 120 1.08 -2.09 -9.43
CA TRP A 120 -0.31 -1.69 -9.43
C TRP A 120 -1.00 -2.21 -10.69
N GLY A 121 -2.32 -2.26 -10.67
CA GLY A 121 -3.09 -2.63 -11.83
C GLY A 121 -4.57 -2.79 -11.54
N GLU A 122 -5.27 -3.32 -12.52
CA GLU A 122 -6.69 -3.66 -12.42
C GLU A 122 -6.86 -5.14 -12.76
N ALA A 123 -7.76 -5.80 -12.08
CA ALA A 123 -8.18 -7.16 -12.37
C ALA A 123 -9.71 -7.20 -12.52
N THR A 124 -10.20 -8.19 -13.26
CA THR A 124 -11.64 -8.49 -13.33
C THR A 124 -11.83 -9.92 -12.87
N THR A 125 -12.59 -10.12 -11.78
CA THR A 125 -12.87 -11.43 -11.23
C THR A 125 -13.70 -12.27 -12.19
N ALA A 126 -13.82 -13.58 -11.94
CA ALA A 126 -14.67 -14.48 -12.73
C ALA A 126 -16.14 -14.02 -12.77
N ASP A 127 -16.61 -13.33 -11.73
CA ASP A 127 -17.96 -12.78 -11.61
C ASP A 127 -18.11 -11.39 -12.27
N GLY A 128 -17.07 -10.91 -12.96
CA GLY A 128 -17.10 -9.63 -13.67
C GLY A 128 -16.87 -8.41 -12.77
N VAL A 129 -16.48 -8.60 -11.51
CA VAL A 129 -16.19 -7.50 -10.58
C VAL A 129 -14.81 -6.94 -10.91
N LYS A 130 -14.74 -5.63 -11.13
CA LYS A 130 -13.46 -4.93 -11.33
C LYS A 130 -12.88 -4.55 -9.98
N GLU A 131 -11.57 -4.73 -9.85
CA GLU A 131 -10.81 -4.32 -8.67
C GLU A 131 -9.49 -3.71 -9.10
N LYS A 132 -9.18 -2.55 -8.53
CA LYS A 132 -7.85 -1.97 -8.59
C LYS A 132 -7.04 -2.49 -7.42
N TRP A 133 -5.76 -2.72 -7.64
CA TRP A 133 -4.85 -3.19 -6.61
C TRP A 133 -3.52 -2.46 -6.70
N ALA A 134 -2.87 -2.30 -5.55
CA ALA A 134 -1.52 -1.78 -5.45
C ALA A 134 -0.73 -2.53 -4.38
N VAL A 135 0.58 -2.65 -4.59
CA VAL A 135 1.52 -3.25 -3.65
C VAL A 135 2.47 -2.15 -3.21
N THR A 136 2.47 -1.81 -1.93
CA THR A 136 3.32 -0.74 -1.38
C THR A 136 4.34 -1.30 -0.41
N TRP A 137 5.57 -0.83 -0.53
CA TRP A 137 6.66 -1.15 0.41
C TRP A 137 7.01 0.07 1.24
N PHE A 138 7.33 -0.15 2.51
CA PHE A 138 7.69 0.89 3.47
C PHE A 138 9.07 0.64 4.05
N ALA A 139 9.92 1.66 3.99
CA ALA A 139 11.19 1.68 4.70
C ALA A 139 10.95 1.65 6.22
N PRO A 140 11.89 1.08 7.00
CA PRO A 140 11.78 1.08 8.45
C PRO A 140 11.83 2.52 9.00
N THR A 141 11.00 2.79 9.99
CA THR A 141 11.06 4.03 10.78
C THR A 141 11.61 3.72 12.18
N VAL A 142 11.70 4.72 13.06
CA VAL A 142 12.03 4.48 14.47
C VAL A 142 10.90 3.77 15.24
N PHE A 143 9.70 3.69 14.67
CA PHE A 143 8.51 3.08 15.29
C PHE A 143 8.07 1.79 14.64
N THR A 144 8.32 1.64 13.34
CA THR A 144 7.87 0.51 12.54
C THR A 144 9.04 -0.16 11.86
N LYS A 145 9.00 -1.50 11.81
CA LYS A 145 9.89 -2.24 10.93
C LYS A 145 9.52 -1.97 9.48
N GLU A 146 10.44 -2.29 8.59
CA GLU A 146 10.16 -2.43 7.17
C GLU A 146 8.92 -3.31 6.96
N GLY A 147 8.11 -2.96 5.97
CA GLY A 147 6.87 -3.68 5.70
C GLY A 147 6.36 -3.52 4.29
N LEU A 148 5.30 -4.26 4.00
CA LEU A 148 4.60 -4.27 2.72
C LEU A 148 3.10 -4.41 2.99
N ASP A 149 2.31 -3.63 2.26
CA ASP A 149 0.85 -3.72 2.24
C ASP A 149 0.35 -4.02 0.82
N ILE A 150 -0.80 -4.70 0.74
CA ILE A 150 -1.55 -4.92 -0.50
C ILE A 150 -2.90 -4.22 -0.38
N TYR A 151 -3.14 -3.30 -1.30
CA TYR A 151 -4.34 -2.46 -1.35
C TYR A 151 -5.36 -2.99 -2.35
N CYS A 152 -6.63 -2.69 -2.08
CA CYS A 152 -7.72 -2.83 -3.04
C CYS A 152 -8.67 -1.62 -2.92
N ASP A 153 -9.20 -1.12 -4.04
CA ASP A 153 -10.16 -0.01 -4.04
C ASP A 153 -11.56 -0.42 -3.54
N ARG A 154 -11.80 -1.72 -3.39
CA ARG A 154 -13.07 -2.27 -2.90
C ARG A 154 -13.11 -2.34 -1.38
N LYS A 155 -14.30 -2.12 -0.81
CA LYS A 155 -14.52 -2.23 0.64
C LYS A 155 -14.47 -3.68 1.13
N GLU A 156 -14.85 -4.63 0.29
CA GLU A 156 -14.86 -6.06 0.63
C GLU A 156 -13.46 -6.70 0.58
N GLY A 157 -12.46 -5.96 0.10
CA GLY A 157 -11.11 -6.46 -0.10
C GLY A 157 -10.87 -7.04 -1.50
N LEU A 158 -9.68 -7.62 -1.65
CA LEU A 158 -9.15 -8.14 -2.90
C LEU A 158 -9.63 -9.57 -3.11
N SER A 159 -9.91 -9.95 -4.36
CA SER A 159 -10.19 -11.36 -4.68
C SER A 159 -9.00 -12.27 -4.35
N GLU A 160 -9.30 -13.53 -4.01
CA GLU A 160 -8.28 -14.54 -3.72
C GLU A 160 -7.43 -14.84 -4.96
N GLU A 161 -8.01 -14.78 -6.16
CA GLU A 161 -7.30 -15.00 -7.42
C GLU A 161 -6.25 -13.92 -7.66
N THR A 162 -6.61 -12.64 -7.52
CA THR A 162 -5.67 -11.53 -7.68
C THR A 162 -4.63 -11.53 -6.57
N TYR A 163 -5.02 -11.82 -5.33
CA TYR A 163 -4.06 -11.99 -4.24
C TYR A 163 -3.05 -13.10 -4.52
N ALA A 164 -3.50 -14.27 -5.00
CA ALA A 164 -2.61 -15.38 -5.34
C ALA A 164 -1.61 -15.00 -6.45
N ALA A 165 -2.06 -14.26 -7.46
CA ALA A 165 -1.20 -13.75 -8.53
C ALA A 165 -0.16 -12.74 -8.00
N ILE A 166 -0.57 -11.79 -7.15
CA ILE A 166 0.35 -10.85 -6.49
C ILE A 166 1.35 -11.60 -5.63
N ARG A 167 0.91 -12.61 -4.87
CA ARG A 167 1.76 -13.41 -4.00
C ARG A 167 2.79 -14.23 -4.78
N GLU A 168 2.44 -14.74 -5.95
CA GLU A 168 3.39 -15.38 -6.85
C GLU A 168 4.43 -14.38 -7.38
N ALA A 169 3.99 -13.20 -7.82
CA ALA A 169 4.92 -12.15 -8.25
C ALA A 169 5.88 -11.70 -7.12
N LEU A 170 5.38 -11.60 -5.88
CA LEU A 170 6.18 -11.30 -4.70
C LEU A 170 7.24 -12.37 -4.41
N ARG A 171 6.92 -13.66 -4.61
CA ARG A 171 7.90 -14.76 -4.46
C ARG A 171 9.02 -14.69 -5.50
N GLY A 172 8.70 -14.21 -6.70
CA GLY A 172 9.65 -14.07 -7.81
C GLY A 172 10.54 -12.82 -7.73
N LEU A 173 10.39 -11.95 -6.74
CA LEU A 173 11.21 -10.74 -6.61
C LEU A 173 12.68 -11.07 -6.37
N GLU A 174 13.57 -10.39 -7.09
CA GLU A 174 15.03 -10.45 -6.89
C GLU A 174 15.48 -9.63 -5.65
N ALA A 175 14.71 -9.72 -4.56
CA ALA A 175 14.94 -9.03 -3.30
C ALA A 175 14.70 -9.98 -2.14
N LYS A 176 15.67 -10.87 -1.87
CA LYS A 176 15.54 -11.96 -0.89
C LYS A 176 14.98 -11.54 0.48
N LYS A 177 15.39 -10.37 1.00
CA LYS A 177 14.88 -9.85 2.28
C LYS A 177 13.38 -9.51 2.24
N VAL A 178 12.89 -8.99 1.11
CA VAL A 178 11.47 -8.70 0.91
C VAL A 178 10.69 -10.00 0.81
N VAL A 179 11.19 -10.96 0.02
CA VAL A 179 10.57 -12.30 -0.13
C VAL A 179 10.43 -12.98 1.24
N GLU A 180 11.51 -13.06 2.02
CA GLU A 180 11.51 -13.66 3.36
C GLU A 180 10.54 -12.94 4.31
N MET A 181 10.45 -11.60 4.24
CA MET A 181 9.51 -10.82 5.03
C MET A 181 8.06 -11.14 4.68
N VAL A 182 7.73 -11.25 3.38
CA VAL A 182 6.40 -11.60 2.89
C VAL A 182 6.04 -13.03 3.31
N GLU A 183 6.92 -14.00 3.07
CA GLU A 183 6.67 -15.41 3.42
C GLU A 183 6.42 -15.59 4.92
N LYS A 184 7.18 -14.88 5.75
CA LYS A 184 7.07 -15.02 7.20
C LYS A 184 5.88 -14.28 7.79
N ASN A 185 5.59 -13.08 7.30
CA ASN A 185 4.73 -12.14 8.02
C ASN A 185 3.46 -11.74 7.28
N MET A 186 3.31 -12.01 5.98
CA MET A 186 2.11 -11.60 5.24
C MET A 186 0.87 -12.27 5.82
N GLN A 187 -0.10 -11.46 6.24
CA GLN A 187 -1.38 -11.92 6.77
C GLN A 187 -2.52 -11.03 6.25
N PRO A 188 -3.74 -11.58 6.13
CA PRO A 188 -4.91 -10.77 5.85
C PRO A 188 -5.14 -9.77 6.99
N VAL A 189 -5.59 -8.57 6.63
CA VAL A 189 -6.14 -7.59 7.56
C VAL A 189 -7.64 -7.85 7.64
N GLU A 190 -8.20 -7.90 8.86
CA GLU A 190 -9.63 -8.18 9.03
C GLU A 190 -10.46 -7.07 8.37
N ILE A 191 -11.45 -7.46 7.55
CA ILE A 191 -12.46 -6.58 6.99
C ILE A 191 -13.82 -6.99 7.57
N ARG A 192 -14.51 -6.02 8.18
CA ARG A 192 -15.84 -6.19 8.78
C ARG A 192 -16.72 -5.01 8.39
N LEU A 193 -17.67 -5.24 7.48
CA LEU A 193 -18.57 -4.20 7.00
C LEU A 193 -19.86 -4.15 7.84
N PRO A 194 -20.54 -2.98 7.93
CA PRO A 194 -20.11 -1.68 7.41
C PRO A 194 -18.94 -1.10 8.21
N TRP A 195 -18.17 -0.21 7.59
CA TRP A 195 -17.14 0.55 8.27
C TRP A 195 -17.75 1.45 9.35
N ILE A 196 -16.99 1.69 10.41
CA ILE A 196 -17.23 2.83 11.29
C ILE A 196 -16.71 4.07 10.56
N GLU A 197 -17.65 4.97 10.27
CA GLU A 197 -17.42 6.30 9.70
C GLU A 197 -17.62 7.34 10.82
N GLU A 198 -16.98 8.50 10.71
CA GLU A 198 -17.11 9.61 11.68
C GLU A 198 -18.55 10.18 11.76
#